data_AF-A0A496Q7E7-F1
#
_entry.id   AF-A0A496Q7E7-F1
#
_cell.length_a   1.000
_cell.length_b   1.000
_cell.length_c   1.000
_cell.angle_alpha   90.00
_cell.angle_beta   90.00
_cell.angle_gamma   90.00
#
_symmetry.space_group_name_H-M   'P 1'
#
loop_
_entity.id
_entity.type
_entity.pdbx_description
1 polymer ?
#
loop_
_entity_poly.entity_id
_entity_poly.type
_entity_poly.pdbx_seq_one_letter_code
_entity_poly.pdbx_strand_id
1 'polypeptide(L)'
;MKIEELEAKNLNDPRRPALKKMVEEKGMLWAVAAMVEGSIGYHSPKSAEIRIRQLMEDRLVQGCERSHAVFAGDSIEEIEHDFKVFQAIEEQDPERAKRIMQIVEKVAKWKHESQVGFGLLYPTFNI
;
A
#
# COMPACT_ATOMS: atom_id res chain seq x y z
N MET A 1 -1.13 15.68 -18.93
CA MET A 1 -0.16 14.58 -19.06
C MET A 1 -0.89 13.42 -19.73
N LYS A 2 -0.33 12.87 -20.81
CA LYS A 2 -0.91 11.72 -21.52
C LYS A 2 -0.70 10.45 -20.68
N ILE A 3 -1.57 9.46 -20.81
CA ILE A 3 -1.49 8.19 -20.05
C ILE A 3 -0.12 7.53 -20.23
N GLU A 4 0.41 7.54 -21.45
CA GLU A 4 1.73 6.99 -21.81
C GLU A 4 2.89 7.65 -21.04
N GLU A 5 2.78 8.95 -20.72
CA GLU A 5 3.80 9.69 -19.96
C GLU A 5 3.79 9.28 -18.48
N LEU A 6 2.60 9.02 -17.91
CA LEU A 6 2.44 8.51 -16.54
C LEU A 6 2.99 7.10 -16.41
N GLU A 7 2.74 6.23 -17.39
CA GLU A 7 3.23 4.86 -17.40
C GLU A 7 4.76 4.82 -17.51
N ALA A 8 5.33 5.61 -18.41
CA ALA A 8 6.78 5.75 -18.55
C ALA A 8 7.42 6.30 -17.26
N LYS A 9 6.79 7.29 -16.62
CA LYS A 9 7.24 7.82 -15.32
C LYS A 9 7.21 6.73 -14.26
N ASN A 10 6.12 5.97 -14.14
CA ASN A 10 5.95 4.92 -13.13
C ASN A 10 6.99 3.80 -13.25
N LEU A 11 7.27 3.34 -14.48
CA LEU A 11 8.22 2.25 -14.73
C LEU A 11 9.67 2.69 -14.48
N ASN A 12 10.02 3.92 -14.82
CA ASN A 12 11.37 4.45 -14.69
C ASN A 12 11.57 5.28 -13.42
N ASP A 13 10.65 5.21 -12.45
CA ASP A 13 10.70 6.05 -11.27
C ASP A 13 11.94 5.70 -10.40
N PRO A 14 12.81 6.68 -10.08
CA PRO A 14 14.04 6.43 -9.33
C PRO A 14 13.80 5.95 -7.89
N ARG A 15 12.56 6.05 -7.38
CA ARG A 15 12.20 5.60 -6.02
C ARG A 15 11.94 4.09 -5.96
N ARG A 16 11.63 3.43 -7.09
CA ARG A 16 11.30 1.99 -7.10
C ARG A 16 12.35 1.11 -6.42
N PRO A 17 13.67 1.26 -6.66
CA PRO A 17 14.67 0.40 -6.03
C PRO A 17 14.65 0.50 -4.50
N ALA A 18 14.46 1.71 -3.96
CA ALA A 18 14.38 1.93 -2.52
C ALA A 18 13.13 1.27 -1.91
N LEU A 19 11.98 1.38 -2.59
CA LEU A 19 10.74 0.74 -2.15
C LEU A 19 10.85 -0.78 -2.22
N LYS A 20 11.40 -1.35 -3.31
CA LYS A 20 11.62 -2.81 -3.43
C LYS A 20 12.52 -3.33 -2.32
N LYS A 21 13.63 -2.63 -2.03
CA LYS A 21 14.52 -2.97 -0.92
C LYS A 21 13.78 -2.98 0.42
N MET A 22 12.90 -2.00 0.67
CA MET A 22 12.10 -1.96 1.89
C MET A 22 11.14 -3.17 1.99
N VAL A 23 10.51 -3.59 0.88
CA VAL A 23 9.68 -4.80 0.84
C VAL A 23 10.50 -6.07 1.13
N GLU A 24 11.72 -6.15 0.62
CA GLU A 24 12.63 -7.28 0.86
C GLU A 24 13.08 -7.35 2.34
N GLU A 25 13.40 -6.20 2.94
CA GLU A 25 13.87 -6.11 4.34
C GLU A 25 12.74 -6.33 5.35
N LYS A 26 11.57 -5.74 5.12
CA LYS A 26 10.42 -5.78 6.05
C LYS A 26 9.43 -6.91 5.77
N GLY A 27 9.44 -7.44 4.56
CA GLY A 27 8.56 -8.51 4.09
C GLY A 27 7.23 -8.02 3.50
N MET A 28 6.61 -8.91 2.71
CA MET A 28 5.35 -8.63 1.99
C MET A 28 4.19 -8.25 2.92
N LEU A 29 4.06 -8.91 4.08
CA LEU A 29 2.97 -8.60 5.02
C LEU A 29 3.08 -7.16 5.56
N TRP A 30 4.30 -6.71 5.85
CA TRP A 30 4.54 -5.33 6.30
C TRP A 30 4.15 -4.34 5.20
N ALA A 31 4.56 -4.58 3.96
CA ALA A 31 4.25 -3.70 2.82
C ALA A 31 2.73 -3.62 2.55
N VAL A 32 2.02 -4.75 2.64
CA VAL A 32 0.56 -4.79 2.52
C VAL A 32 -0.09 -4.03 3.68
N ALA A 33 0.38 -4.23 4.92
CA ALA A 33 -0.15 -3.51 6.09
C ALA A 33 0.08 -2.00 5.97
N ALA A 34 1.23 -1.58 5.48
CA ALA A 34 1.56 -0.17 5.24
C ALA A 34 0.59 0.49 4.26
N MET A 35 0.31 -0.18 3.14
CA MET A 35 -0.68 0.29 2.15
C MET A 35 -2.10 0.36 2.73
N VAL A 36 -2.50 -0.62 3.56
CA VAL A 36 -3.82 -0.63 4.20
C VAL A 36 -3.95 0.53 5.20
N GLU A 37 -3.01 0.66 6.13
CA GLU A 37 -3.02 1.72 7.17
C GLU A 37 -2.83 3.11 6.58
N GLY A 38 -1.82 3.30 5.72
CA GLY A 38 -1.50 4.60 5.12
C GLY A 38 -2.63 5.14 4.23
N SER A 39 -3.44 4.24 3.69
CA SER A 39 -4.64 4.57 2.93
C SER A 39 -5.94 4.60 3.75
N ILE A 40 -5.84 4.38 5.06
CA ILE A 40 -6.97 4.33 6.00
C ILE A 40 -8.05 3.33 5.50
N GLY A 41 -7.59 2.18 5.02
CA GLY A 41 -8.43 1.09 4.52
C GLY A 41 -8.96 1.25 3.09
N TYR A 42 -8.58 2.30 2.36
CA TYR A 42 -8.95 2.43 0.94
C TYR A 42 -8.45 1.24 0.12
N HIS A 43 -7.23 0.78 0.40
CA HIS A 43 -6.75 -0.49 -0.13
C HIS A 43 -7.16 -1.64 0.78
N SER A 44 -7.90 -2.60 0.22
CA SER A 44 -8.02 -3.94 0.80
C SER A 44 -6.66 -4.65 0.82
N PRO A 45 -6.45 -5.66 1.70
CA PRO A 45 -5.22 -6.46 1.65
C PRO A 45 -4.94 -7.04 0.26
N LYS A 46 -5.98 -7.49 -0.46
CA LYS A 46 -5.80 -8.03 -1.81
C LYS A 46 -5.36 -6.98 -2.83
N SER A 47 -5.97 -5.80 -2.82
CA SER A 47 -5.60 -4.72 -3.76
C SER A 47 -4.20 -4.17 -3.44
N ALA A 48 -3.87 -4.01 -2.16
CA ALA A 48 -2.53 -3.66 -1.71
C ALA A 48 -1.48 -4.68 -2.19
N GLU A 49 -1.74 -5.98 -2.01
CA GLU A 49 -0.85 -7.06 -2.48
C GLU A 49 -0.59 -6.99 -3.98
N ILE A 50 -1.61 -6.75 -4.80
CA ILE A 50 -1.47 -6.61 -6.26
C ILE A 50 -0.52 -5.47 -6.61
N ARG A 51 -0.67 -4.30 -5.96
CA ARG A 51 0.19 -3.13 -6.19
C ARG A 51 1.64 -3.40 -5.81
N ILE A 52 1.87 -4.02 -4.64
CA ILE A 52 3.22 -4.37 -4.19
C ILE A 52 3.85 -5.42 -5.12
N ARG A 53 3.09 -6.42 -5.60
CA ARG A 53 3.59 -7.38 -6.59
C ARG A 53 3.98 -6.70 -7.90
N GLN A 54 3.13 -5.79 -8.41
CA GLN A 54 3.45 -5.00 -9.62
C GLN A 54 4.75 -4.20 -9.45
N LEU A 55 4.95 -3.58 -8.29
CA LEU A 55 6.21 -2.90 -7.96
C LEU A 55 7.40 -3.87 -8.01
N MET A 56 7.29 -5.01 -7.32
CA MET A 56 8.37 -6.00 -7.19
C MET A 56 8.75 -6.65 -8.52
N GLU A 57 7.78 -6.89 -9.38
CA GLU A 57 7.94 -7.55 -10.68
C GLU A 57 8.26 -6.56 -11.83
N ASP A 58 8.63 -5.32 -11.49
CA ASP A 58 8.94 -4.25 -12.44
C ASP A 58 7.82 -4.00 -13.47
N ARG A 59 6.57 -4.24 -13.06
CA ARG A 59 5.38 -3.92 -13.83
C ARG A 59 4.87 -2.51 -13.48
N LEU A 60 4.02 -2.00 -14.35
CA LEU A 60 3.24 -0.80 -14.10
C LEU A 60 2.39 -0.99 -12.84
N VAL A 61 2.57 -0.11 -11.84
CA VAL A 61 1.68 -0.06 -10.68
C VAL A 61 0.45 0.75 -11.08
N GLN A 62 -0.67 0.05 -11.29
CA GLN A 62 -1.88 0.68 -11.83
C GLN A 62 -2.39 1.81 -10.92
N GLY A 63 -2.85 2.91 -11.52
CA GLY A 63 -3.54 3.96 -10.76
C GLY A 63 -4.90 3.50 -10.22
N CYS A 64 -5.33 4.09 -9.12
CA CYS A 64 -6.70 4.04 -8.61
C CYS A 64 -7.24 5.47 -8.40
N GLU A 65 -8.51 5.59 -7.98
CA GLU A 65 -9.11 6.90 -7.76
C GLU A 65 -8.34 7.72 -6.69
N ARG A 66 -7.88 7.09 -5.59
CA ARG A 66 -6.98 7.76 -4.62
C ARG A 66 -5.68 8.28 -5.23
N SER A 67 -4.97 7.48 -6.05
CA SER A 67 -3.72 7.94 -6.68
C SER A 67 -3.97 9.15 -7.58
N HIS A 68 -5.09 9.17 -8.31
CA HIS A 68 -5.45 10.30 -9.16
C HIS A 68 -5.86 11.53 -8.35
N ALA A 69 -6.65 11.35 -7.29
CA ALA A 69 -7.20 12.44 -6.49
C ALA A 69 -6.16 13.10 -5.57
N VAL A 70 -5.26 12.31 -4.96
CA VAL A 70 -4.36 12.78 -3.89
C VAL A 70 -2.90 12.87 -4.37
N PHE A 71 -2.51 12.07 -5.35
CA PHE A 71 -1.12 11.95 -5.81
C PHE A 71 -0.94 12.30 -7.30
N ALA A 72 -1.89 13.03 -7.89
CA ALA A 72 -1.86 13.44 -9.31
C ALA A 72 -1.61 12.30 -10.32
N GLY A 73 -2.03 11.07 -9.97
CA GLY A 73 -1.85 9.86 -10.76
C GLY A 73 -0.52 9.12 -10.52
N ASP A 74 0.30 9.56 -9.56
CA ASP A 74 1.57 8.93 -9.23
C ASP A 74 1.40 7.80 -8.20
N SER A 75 1.21 6.57 -8.69
CA SER A 75 1.11 5.38 -7.85
C SER A 75 2.40 5.04 -7.07
N ILE A 76 3.58 5.52 -7.51
CA ILE A 76 4.84 5.26 -6.79
C ILE A 76 4.93 6.19 -5.58
N GLU A 77 4.51 7.44 -5.74
CA GLU A 77 4.40 8.40 -4.64
C GLU A 77 3.40 7.93 -3.57
N GLU A 78 2.27 7.36 -3.99
CA GLU A 78 1.30 6.77 -3.04
C GLU A 78 1.93 5.66 -2.18
N ILE A 79 2.65 4.70 -2.80
CA ILE A 79 3.32 3.61 -2.06
C ILE A 79 4.38 4.19 -1.13
N GLU A 80 5.18 5.14 -1.61
CA GLU A 80 6.22 5.79 -0.81
C GLU A 80 5.62 6.51 0.41
N HIS A 81 4.52 7.24 0.22
CA HIS A 81 3.81 7.90 1.30
C HIS A 81 3.31 6.89 2.34
N ASP A 82 2.61 5.84 1.90
CA ASP A 82 2.02 4.85 2.80
C ASP A 82 3.11 4.08 3.58
N PHE A 83 4.25 3.79 2.95
CA PHE A 83 5.41 3.20 3.62
C PHE A 83 6.00 4.12 4.69
N LYS A 84 6.16 5.42 4.40
CA LYS A 84 6.66 6.40 5.38
C LYS A 84 5.73 6.53 6.57
N VAL A 85 4.42 6.58 6.34
CA VAL A 85 3.42 6.64 7.42
C VAL A 85 3.53 5.41 8.31
N PHE A 86 3.59 4.21 7.73
CA PHE A 86 3.64 2.99 8.51
C PHE A 86 4.97 2.81 9.24
N GLN A 87 6.09 3.20 8.63
CA GLN A 87 7.38 3.24 9.28
C GLN A 87 7.36 4.17 10.51
N ALA A 88 6.78 5.36 10.40
CA ALA A 88 6.65 6.26 11.54
C ALA A 88 5.79 5.66 12.67
N ILE A 89 4.73 4.91 12.34
CA ILE A 89 3.94 4.18 13.33
C ILE A 89 4.77 3.09 14.00
N GLU A 90 5.52 2.31 13.23
CA GLU A 90 6.40 1.25 13.77
C GLU A 90 7.49 1.81 14.69
N GLU A 91 8.05 2.98 14.38
CA GLU A 91 9.06 3.66 15.20
C GLU A 91 8.47 4.24 16.49
N GLN A 92 7.23 4.74 16.45
CA GLN A 92 6.55 5.37 17.60
C GLN A 92 5.86 4.36 18.52
N ASP A 93 5.17 3.37 17.94
CA ASP A 93 4.44 2.31 18.64
C ASP A 93 4.56 0.98 17.87
N PRO A 94 5.63 0.21 18.13
CA PRO A 94 5.85 -1.09 17.50
C PRO A 94 4.72 -2.10 17.75
N GLU A 95 4.06 -2.03 18.91
CA GLU A 95 2.95 -2.93 19.24
C GLU A 95 1.71 -2.59 18.43
N ARG A 96 1.46 -1.31 18.12
CA ARG A 96 0.42 -0.89 17.18
C ARG A 96 0.68 -1.41 15.78
N ALA A 97 1.89 -1.23 15.25
CA ALA A 97 2.26 -1.78 13.94
C ALA A 97 2.04 -3.30 13.87
N LYS A 98 2.42 -4.02 14.92
CA LYS A 98 2.19 -5.47 15.05
C LYS A 98 0.71 -5.84 15.06
N ARG A 99 -0.14 -5.10 15.79
CA ARG A 99 -1.60 -5.31 15.80
C ARG A 99 -2.20 -5.10 14.41
N ILE A 100 -1.80 -4.03 13.71
CA ILE A 100 -2.24 -3.74 12.35
C ILE A 100 -1.88 -4.92 11.43
N MET A 101 -0.62 -5.37 11.45
CA MET A 101 -0.18 -6.51 10.63
C MET A 101 -0.98 -7.79 10.93
N GLN A 102 -1.25 -8.09 12.21
CA GLN A 102 -2.04 -9.26 12.60
C GLN A 102 -3.49 -9.19 12.10
N ILE A 103 -4.11 -8.00 12.13
CA ILE A 103 -5.47 -7.79 11.61
C ILE A 103 -5.46 -7.95 10.09
N VAL A 104 -4.52 -7.30 9.40
CA VAL A 104 -4.37 -7.39 7.94
C VAL A 104 -4.16 -8.84 7.50
N GLU A 105 -3.33 -9.61 8.20
CA GLU A 105 -3.11 -11.03 7.91
C GLU A 105 -4.40 -11.87 8.05
N LYS A 106 -5.23 -11.58 9.04
CA LYS A 106 -6.53 -12.26 9.22
C LYS A 106 -7.52 -11.87 8.13
N VAL A 107 -7.62 -10.58 7.81
CA VAL A 107 -8.54 -10.07 6.77
C VAL A 107 -8.13 -10.56 5.38
N ALA A 108 -6.84 -10.72 5.11
CA ALA A 108 -6.35 -11.26 3.84
C ALA A 108 -6.87 -12.67 3.52
N LYS A 109 -7.30 -13.43 4.55
CA LYS A 109 -7.87 -14.77 4.42
C LYS A 109 -9.37 -14.75 4.09
N TRP A 110 -10.02 -13.59 4.15
CA TRP A 110 -11.45 -13.44 3.87
C TRP A 110 -11.72 -13.37 2.36
N LYS A 111 -12.99 -13.60 1.97
CA LYS A 111 -13.46 -13.35 0.61
C LYS A 111 -13.31 -11.87 0.25
N HIS A 112 -13.13 -11.58 -1.05
CA HIS A 112 -12.85 -10.24 -1.53
C HIS A 112 -13.87 -9.20 -1.07
N GLU A 113 -15.16 -9.53 -1.13
CA GLU A 113 -16.26 -8.64 -0.74
C GLU A 113 -16.17 -8.26 0.75
N SER A 114 -15.77 -9.21 1.59
CA SER A 114 -15.56 -8.98 3.02
C SER A 114 -14.33 -8.10 3.30
N GLN A 115 -13.30 -8.19 2.46
CA GLN A 115 -12.13 -7.30 2.58
C GLN A 115 -12.47 -5.86 2.21
N VAL A 116 -13.32 -5.66 1.19
CA VAL A 116 -13.84 -4.34 0.83
C VAL A 116 -14.67 -3.78 1.98
N GLY A 117 -15.56 -4.60 2.58
CA GLY A 117 -16.33 -4.19 3.76
C GLY A 117 -15.44 -3.80 4.95
N PHE A 118 -14.34 -4.51 5.18
CA PHE A 118 -13.34 -4.13 6.18
C PHE A 118 -12.72 -2.75 5.88
N GLY A 119 -12.33 -2.50 4.62
CA GLY A 119 -11.77 -1.22 4.20
C GLY A 119 -12.72 -0.04 4.46
N LEU A 120 -14.01 -0.20 4.15
CA LEU A 120 -15.05 0.82 4.38
C LEU A 120 -15.24 1.15 5.87
N LEU A 121 -14.97 0.21 6.76
CA LEU A 121 -15.08 0.39 8.21
C LEU A 121 -13.75 0.75 8.87
N TYR A 122 -12.64 0.73 8.14
CA TYR A 122 -11.30 0.91 8.69
C TYR A 122 -11.13 2.17 9.53
N PRO A 123 -11.61 3.36 9.12
CA PRO A 123 -11.48 4.57 9.92
C PRO A 123 -12.18 4.51 11.29
N THR A 124 -13.10 3.55 11.47
CA THR A 124 -13.83 3.34 12.73
C THR A 124 -13.12 2.34 13.66
N PHE A 125 -12.14 1.59 13.15
CA PHE A 125 -11.33 0.71 13.97
C PHE A 125 -10.19 1.51 14.62
N ASN A 126 -10.24 1.66 15.94
CA ASN A 126 -9.17 2.29 16.72
C ASN A 126 -8.05 1.26 16.99
N ILE A 127 -7.27 0.92 15.94
CA ILE A 127 -6.20 -0.10 15.96
C ILE A 127 -4.87 0.49 16.43
#